data_AF-A0A951MJI6-F1
#
_entry.id   AF-A0A951MJI6-F1
#
_cell.length_a   1.000
_cell.length_b   1.000
_cell.length_c   1.000
_cell.angle_alpha   90.00
_cell.angle_beta   90.00
_cell.angle_gamma   90.00
#
_symmetry.space_group_name_H-M   'P 1'
#
loop_
_entity.id
_entity.type
_entity.pdbx_description
1 polymer ?
#
loop_
_entity_poly.entity_id
_entity_poly.type
_entity_poly.pdbx_seq_one_letter_code
_entity_poly.pdbx_strand_id
1 'polypeptide(L)'
;MAEFRRALPRLVVFDLDGTLVDTVPDILAALNRALADLHLPEVSADDVRCWVGNGARVLCGRAVSRSVVDSVNPHLAEQLLSHFLDRYAE
;
A
#
# COMPACT_ATOMS: atom_id res chain seq x y z
N MET A 1 19.75 -5.46 -43.97
CA MET A 1 19.61 -4.51 -42.85
C MET A 1 18.13 -4.47 -42.48
N ALA A 2 17.71 -5.16 -41.41
CA ALA A 2 16.30 -5.24 -41.04
C ALA A 2 15.91 -4.02 -40.20
N GLU A 3 15.03 -3.18 -40.73
CA GLU A 3 14.44 -2.05 -40.00
C GLU A 3 13.38 -2.57 -39.01
N PHE A 4 13.67 -2.48 -37.72
CA PHE A 4 12.66 -2.64 -36.67
C PHE A 4 11.84 -1.36 -36.54
N ARG A 5 10.82 -1.15 -37.39
CA ARG A 5 9.76 -0.16 -37.09
C ARG A 5 8.83 -0.77 -36.05
N ARG A 6 9.15 -0.57 -34.76
CA ARG A 6 8.24 -0.90 -33.67
C ARG A 6 7.08 0.12 -33.69
N ALA A 7 5.89 -0.32 -34.09
CA ALA A 7 4.69 0.51 -33.99
C ALA A 7 4.48 0.92 -32.52
N LEU A 8 4.26 2.21 -32.27
CA LEU A 8 4.00 2.72 -30.93
C LEU A 8 2.65 2.21 -30.42
N PRO A 9 2.52 1.95 -29.10
CA PRO A 9 1.27 1.46 -28.52
C PRO A 9 0.14 2.48 -28.74
N ARG A 10 -1.06 1.98 -29.04
CA ARG A 10 -2.25 2.82 -29.27
C ARG A 10 -2.87 3.36 -27.98
N LEU A 11 -2.55 2.76 -26.84
CA LEU A 11 -3.01 3.14 -25.51
C LEU A 11 -1.93 2.73 -24.49
N VAL A 12 -1.69 3.61 -23.53
CA VAL A 12 -0.88 3.33 -22.34
C VAL A 12 -1.74 3.68 -21.14
N VAL A 13 -1.86 2.75 -20.19
CA VAL A 13 -2.52 2.96 -18.90
C VAL A 13 -1.44 2.97 -17.84
N PHE A 14 -1.42 4.02 -17.03
CA PHE A 14 -0.50 4.15 -15.91
C PHE A 14 -1.26 3.90 -14.62
N ASP A 15 -0.66 3.13 -13.73
CA ASP A 15 -1.05 3.16 -12.34
C ASP A 15 -0.60 4.49 -11.71
N LEU A 16 -1.26 4.92 -10.64
CA LEU A 16 -0.90 6.16 -9.94
C LEU A 16 0.18 5.91 -8.89
N ASP A 17 -0.13 5.01 -7.96
CA ASP A 17 0.70 4.71 -6.79
C ASP A 17 1.97 3.93 -7.18
N GLY A 18 3.14 4.46 -6.84
CA GLY A 18 4.42 3.81 -7.13
C GLY A 18 4.83 3.80 -8.61
N THR A 19 4.05 4.44 -9.50
CA THR A 19 4.38 4.62 -10.92
C THR A 19 4.50 6.09 -11.30
N LEU A 20 3.49 6.91 -11.01
CA LEU A 20 3.51 8.34 -11.31
C LEU A 20 3.78 9.21 -10.06
N VAL A 21 3.38 8.71 -8.89
CA VAL A 21 3.57 9.40 -7.61
C VAL A 21 4.19 8.43 -6.60
N ASP A 22 5.22 8.87 -5.90
CA ASP A 22 5.74 8.15 -4.74
C ASP A 22 4.84 8.43 -3.52
N THR A 23 3.76 7.67 -3.40
CA THR A 23 2.80 7.77 -2.30
C THR A 23 3.23 6.98 -1.06
N VAL A 24 4.36 6.27 -1.12
CA VAL A 24 4.88 5.47 0.01
C VAL A 24 5.11 6.31 1.27
N PRO A 25 5.70 7.52 1.22
CA PRO A 25 5.91 8.32 2.43
C PRO A 25 4.59 8.69 3.13
N ASP A 26 3.56 9.04 2.36
CA ASP A 26 2.26 9.43 2.87
C ASP A 26 1.51 8.23 3.45
N ILE A 27 1.51 7.10 2.73
CA ILE A 27 0.93 5.84 3.20
C ILE A 27 1.63 5.38 4.49
N LEU A 28 2.96 5.44 4.54
CA LEU A 28 3.74 5.07 5.73
C LEU A 28 3.38 5.95 6.93
N ALA A 29 3.29 7.26 6.74
CA ALA A 29 2.94 8.19 7.80
C ALA A 29 1.53 7.92 8.35
N ALA A 30 0.54 7.76 7.49
CA ALA A 30 -0.83 7.46 7.90
C ALA A 30 -0.94 6.08 8.58
N LEU A 31 -0.27 5.06 8.02
CA LEU A 31 -0.29 3.69 8.55
C LEU A 31 0.37 3.60 9.92
N ASN A 32 1.53 4.23 10.13
CA ASN A 32 2.19 4.20 11.43
C ASN A 32 1.41 4.98 12.51
N ARG A 33 0.71 6.07 12.15
CA ARG A 33 -0.22 6.73 13.07
C ARG A 33 -1.38 5.81 13.46
N ALA A 34 -1.98 5.13 12.48
CA ALA A 34 -3.08 4.19 12.73
C ALA A 34 -2.64 2.96 13.56
N LEU A 35 -1.42 2.46 13.33
CA LEU A 35 -0.81 1.40 14.16
C LEU A 35 -0.61 1.88 15.61
N ALA A 36 -0.12 3.10 15.79
CA ALA A 36 0.07 3.71 17.11
C ALA A 36 -1.25 3.87 17.88
N ASP A 37 -2.33 4.28 17.20
CA ASP A 37 -3.68 4.38 17.79
C ASP A 37 -4.16 3.02 18.37
N LEU A 38 -3.71 1.91 17.77
CA LEU A 38 -4.04 0.54 18.19
C LEU A 38 -2.96 -0.12 19.07
N HIS A 39 -1.95 0.63 19.50
CA HIS A 39 -0.79 0.13 20.26
C HIS A 39 -0.04 -1.01 19.55
N LEU A 40 -0.07 -0.98 18.22
CA LEU A 40 0.65 -1.91 17.37
C LEU A 40 2.02 -1.33 17.00
N PRO A 41 3.02 -2.20 16.81
CA PRO A 41 4.35 -1.77 16.44
C PRO A 41 4.39 -1.26 14.99
N GLU A 42 5.17 -0.20 14.77
CA GLU A 42 5.37 0.43 13.47
C GLU A 42 5.96 -0.53 12.40
N VAL A 43 5.84 -0.11 11.14
CA VAL A 43 6.38 -0.79 9.96
C VAL A 43 7.37 0.10 9.23
N SER A 44 8.23 -0.50 8.41
CA SER A 44 9.22 0.24 7.62
C SER A 44 8.68 0.69 6.27
N ALA A 45 9.35 1.66 5.64
CA ALA A 45 9.03 2.07 4.27
C ALA A 45 9.17 0.90 3.28
N ASP A 46 10.11 -0.01 3.51
CA ASP A 46 10.34 -1.16 2.65
C ASP A 46 9.23 -2.21 2.77
N ASP A 47 8.69 -2.38 3.98
CA ASP A 47 7.47 -3.20 4.18
C ASP A 47 6.31 -2.63 3.38
N VAL A 48 6.06 -1.31 3.50
CA VAL A 48 4.97 -0.63 2.78
C VAL A 48 5.15 -0.76 1.26
N ARG A 49 6.36 -0.56 0.73
CA ARG A 49 6.67 -0.77 -0.70
C ARG A 49 6.33 -2.17 -1.18
N CYS A 50 6.63 -3.19 -0.39
CA CYS A 50 6.32 -4.57 -0.71
C CYS A 50 4.82 -4.89 -0.64
N TRP A 51 4.02 -4.07 0.04
CA TRP A 51 2.60 -4.35 0.30
C TRP A 51 1.62 -3.51 -0.51
N VAL A 52 2.02 -2.34 -0.99
CA VAL A 52 1.20 -1.44 -1.83
C VAL A 52 0.82 -2.11 -3.16
N GLY A 53 -0.29 -1.65 -3.77
CA GLY A 53 -0.80 -2.13 -5.06
C GLY A 53 -1.94 -3.14 -5.00
N ASN A 54 -2.31 -3.61 -3.79
CA ASN A 54 -3.44 -4.56 -3.60
C ASN A 54 -4.64 -3.93 -2.86
N GLY A 55 -4.63 -2.60 -2.71
CA GLY A 55 -5.63 -1.83 -1.98
C GLY A 55 -5.38 -1.73 -0.46
N ALA A 56 -5.99 -0.72 0.16
CA ALA A 56 -5.77 -0.36 1.57
C ALA A 56 -6.14 -1.49 2.56
N ARG A 57 -7.19 -2.26 2.26
CA ARG A 57 -7.62 -3.39 3.09
C ARG A 57 -6.55 -4.48 3.19
N VAL A 58 -5.92 -4.82 2.06
CA VAL A 58 -4.83 -5.81 2.00
C VAL A 58 -3.58 -5.27 2.70
N LEU A 59 -3.26 -3.98 2.51
CA LEU A 59 -2.18 -3.31 3.23
C LEU A 59 -2.36 -3.40 4.75
N CYS A 60 -3.54 -3.06 5.27
CA CYS A 60 -3.83 -3.12 6.71
C CYS A 60 -3.79 -4.56 7.23
N GLY A 61 -4.30 -5.53 6.45
CA GLY A 61 -4.19 -6.95 6.81
C GLY A 61 -2.73 -7.40 6.96
N ARG A 62 -1.86 -7.02 6.01
CA ARG A 62 -0.43 -7.31 6.03
C ARG A 62 0.30 -6.61 7.18
N ALA A 63 -0.09 -5.38 7.52
CA ALA A 63 0.48 -4.64 8.65
C ALA A 63 0.13 -5.33 9.99
N VAL A 64 -1.09 -5.85 10.14
CA VAL A 64 -1.50 -6.60 11.34
C VAL A 64 -0.80 -7.95 11.45
N SER A 65 -0.74 -8.73 10.37
CA SER A 65 -0.10 -10.05 10.39
C SER A 65 1.42 -9.98 10.32
N ARG A 66 1.98 -8.83 9.94
CA ARG A 66 3.40 -8.62 9.63
C ARG A 66 3.92 -9.61 8.59
N SER A 67 3.02 -10.07 7.72
CA SER A 67 3.25 -11.17 6.81
C SER A 67 2.35 -11.03 5.60
N VAL A 68 2.80 -11.57 4.47
CA VAL A 68 1.98 -11.65 3.25
C VAL A 68 0.97 -12.81 3.32
N VAL A 69 0.95 -13.57 4.41
CA VAL A 69 0.14 -14.79 4.61
C VAL A 69 -1.14 -14.49 5.38
N ASP A 70 -2.23 -15.16 4.98
CA ASP A 70 -3.65 -14.89 5.34
C ASP A 70 -4.07 -15.12 6.81
N SER A 71 -3.14 -15.44 7.73
CA SER A 71 -3.46 -15.58 9.15
C SER A 71 -3.56 -14.20 9.82
N VAL A 72 -4.59 -13.45 9.44
CA VAL A 72 -4.89 -12.10 9.93
C VAL A 72 -6.05 -12.18 10.93
N ASN A 73 -5.98 -11.42 12.03
CA ASN A 73 -7.18 -11.15 12.83
C ASN A 73 -8.07 -10.17 12.05
N PRO A 74 -9.22 -10.59 11.51
CA PRO A 74 -10.01 -9.77 10.60
C PRO A 74 -10.61 -8.54 11.31
N HIS A 75 -10.92 -8.65 12.61
CA HIS A 75 -11.45 -7.53 13.38
C HIS A 75 -10.39 -6.43 13.55
N LEU A 76 -9.17 -6.83 13.91
CA LEU A 76 -8.06 -5.89 14.09
C LEU A 76 -7.65 -5.23 12.76
N ALA A 77 -7.70 -5.96 11.65
CA ALA A 77 -7.44 -5.39 10.32
C ALA A 77 -8.51 -4.39 9.88
N GLU A 78 -9.80 -4.62 10.20
CA GLU A 78 -10.87 -3.66 9.93
C GLU A 78 -10.71 -2.39 10.78
N GLN A 79 -10.36 -2.54 12.06
CA GLN A 79 -10.07 -1.41 12.94
C GLN A 79 -8.90 -0.59 12.38
N LEU A 80 -7.79 -1.24 12.03
CA LEU A 80 -6.63 -0.56 11.46
C LEU A 80 -6.99 0.15 10.15
N LEU A 81 -7.81 -0.47 9.29
CA LEU A 81 -8.28 0.14 8.05
C LEU A 81 -9.09 1.42 8.32
N SER A 82 -10.00 1.40 9.29
CA SER A 82 -10.78 2.59 9.67
C SER A 82 -9.85 3.73 10.10
N HIS A 83 -8.94 3.46 11.04
CA HIS A 83 -7.99 4.46 11.51
C HIS A 83 -7.08 4.96 10.36
N PHE A 84 -6.59 4.06 9.51
CA PHE A 84 -5.74 4.43 8.38
C PHE A 84 -6.45 5.37 7.41
N LEU A 85 -7.71 5.11 7.05
CA LEU A 85 -8.46 5.96 6.12
C LEU A 85 -8.71 7.35 6.68
N ASP A 86 -8.99 7.46 7.99
CA ASP A 86 -9.14 8.75 8.66
C ASP A 86 -7.83 9.55 8.61
N ARG A 87 -6.68 8.91 8.88
CA ARG A 87 -5.36 9.55 8.84
C ARG A 87 -4.86 9.89 7.45
N TYR A 88 -5.25 9.10 6.44
CA TYR A 88 -4.83 9.31 5.05
C TYR A 88 -5.62 10.42 4.35
N ALA A 89 -6.79 10.78 4.89
CA ALA A 89 -7.62 11.88 4.39
C ALA A 89 -7.25 13.26 4.99
N GLU A 90 -6.38 13.31 6.00
CA GLU A 90 -5.82 14.53 6.61
C GLU A 90 -4.74 15.16 5.72
#